data_AF-A0A3D1HWL5-F1
#
_entry.id   AF-A0A3D1HWL5-F1
#
_cell.length_a   1.000
_cell.length_b   1.000
_cell.length_c   1.000
_cell.angle_alpha   90.00
_cell.angle_beta   90.00
_cell.angle_gamma   90.00
#
_symmetry.space_group_name_H-M   'P 1'
#
loop_
_entity.id
_entity.type
_entity.pdbx_description
1 polymer ?
#
loop_
_entity_poly.entity_id
_entity_poly.type
_entity_poly.pdbx_seq_one_letter_code
_entity_poly.pdbx_strand_id
1 'polypeptide(L)'
;MRKIKKYAFALVIFAAVCAVLALSLNFHIVKSTEKSIFTEDALGDTSEADCILILGAGVKNGKPTPMLRDRLLTGIKLYKNGKAAKIIMSGDHGSAAYDEVNVMRLFAAERGVKEEDIFTDHAGFST
;
A
#
# COMPACT_ATOMS: atom_id res chain seq x y z
N MET A 1 14.96 49.58 -4.50
CA MET A 1 14.73 48.85 -3.23
C MET A 1 13.25 48.58 -2.91
N ARG A 2 12.32 49.54 -3.05
CA ARG A 2 10.90 49.37 -2.66
C ARG A 2 10.11 48.33 -3.48
N LYS A 3 10.38 48.20 -4.79
CA LYS A 3 9.74 47.18 -5.66
C LYS A 3 10.22 45.76 -5.33
N ILE A 4 11.52 45.59 -5.06
CA ILE A 4 12.11 44.29 -4.66
C ILE A 4 11.46 43.76 -3.37
N LYS A 5 11.27 44.63 -2.36
CA LYS A 5 10.56 44.25 -1.12
C LYS A 5 9.11 43.81 -1.37
N LYS A 6 8.39 44.43 -2.32
CA LYS A 6 7.02 44.05 -2.68
C LYS A 6 6.96 42.67 -3.35
N TYR A 7 7.87 42.39 -4.28
CA TYR A 7 7.93 41.07 -4.94
C TYR A 7 8.37 39.97 -3.98
N ALA A 8 9.33 40.26 -3.09
CA ALA A 8 9.73 39.32 -2.04
C ALA A 8 8.55 39.00 -1.10
N PHE A 9 7.78 40.01 -0.69
CA PHE A 9 6.58 39.82 0.12
C PHE A 9 5.50 39.01 -0.60
N ALA A 10 5.26 39.28 -1.89
CA ALA A 10 4.31 38.50 -2.69
C ALA A 10 4.75 37.03 -2.85
N LEU A 11 6.05 36.77 -3.03
CA LEU A 11 6.60 35.40 -3.09
C LEU A 11 6.40 34.65 -1.77
N VAL A 12 6.59 35.32 -0.62
CA VAL A 12 6.36 34.71 0.70
C VAL A 12 4.87 34.35 0.87
N ILE A 13 3.95 35.24 0.48
CA ILE A 13 2.51 34.94 0.51
C ILE A 13 2.19 33.76 -0.40
N PHE A 14 2.72 33.76 -1.63
CA PHE A 14 2.49 32.67 -2.57
C PHE A 14 2.98 31.32 -2.03
N ALA A 15 4.20 31.28 -1.49
CA ALA A 15 4.74 30.08 -0.84
C ALA A 15 3.89 29.63 0.36
N ALA A 16 3.41 30.57 1.17
CA ALA A 16 2.51 30.26 2.29
C ALA A 16 1.18 29.68 1.82
N VAL A 17 0.58 30.23 0.75
CA VAL A 17 -0.65 29.69 0.15
C VAL A 17 -0.41 28.27 -0.39
N CYS A 18 0.69 28.03 -1.11
CA CYS A 18 1.04 26.69 -1.59
C CYS A 18 1.22 25.70 -0.44
N ALA A 19 1.87 26.11 0.65
CA ALA A 19 2.05 25.26 1.84
C ALA A 19 0.71 24.94 2.50
N VAL A 20 -0.17 25.93 2.68
CA VAL A 20 -1.52 25.72 3.25
C VAL A 20 -2.33 24.77 2.37
N LEU A 21 -2.28 24.93 1.05
CA LEU A 21 -2.98 24.04 0.11
C LEU A 21 -2.45 22.61 0.21
N ALA A 22 -1.13 22.41 0.22
CA ALA A 22 -0.52 21.08 0.34
C ALA A 22 -0.93 20.39 1.66
N LEU A 23 -0.89 21.13 2.78
CA LEU A 23 -1.30 20.62 4.08
C LEU A 23 -2.80 20.30 4.13
N SER A 24 -3.64 21.14 3.53
CA SER A 24 -5.10 20.94 3.50
C SER A 24 -5.48 19.72 2.67
N LEU A 25 -4.84 19.51 1.51
CA LEU A 25 -5.04 18.33 0.68
C LEU A 25 -4.63 17.06 1.42
N ASN A 26 -3.46 17.06 2.06
CA ASN A 26 -3.01 15.93 2.86
C ASN A 26 -3.99 15.61 3.99
N PHE A 27 -4.44 16.63 4.73
CA PHE A 27 -5.42 16.47 5.81
C PHE A 27 -6.75 15.91 5.28
N HIS A 28 -7.22 16.41 4.14
CA HIS A 28 -8.46 15.92 3.52
C HIS A 28 -8.36 14.45 3.13
N ILE A 29 -7.26 14.03 2.49
CA ILE A 29 -7.05 12.62 2.13
C ILE A 29 -7.07 11.74 3.37
N VAL A 30 -6.22 12.04 4.37
CA VAL A 30 -6.12 11.23 5.60
C VAL A 30 -7.47 11.08 6.28
N LYS A 31 -8.18 12.20 6.50
CA LYS A 31 -9.48 12.19 7.18
C LYS A 31 -10.56 11.51 6.34
N SER A 32 -10.51 11.62 5.02
CA SER A 32 -11.49 10.98 4.14
C SER A 32 -11.27 9.47 4.05
N THR A 33 -10.03 8.98 4.17
CA THR A 33 -9.69 7.56 4.07
C THR A 33 -9.72 6.83 5.42
N GLU A 34 -9.62 7.54 6.54
CA GLU A 34 -9.55 6.97 7.90
C GLU A 34 -10.65 5.94 8.17
N LYS A 35 -11.90 6.23 7.76
CA LYS A 35 -13.04 5.32 7.95
C LYS A 35 -12.99 4.04 7.12
N SER A 36 -12.11 3.98 6.13
CA SER A 36 -11.92 2.82 5.25
C SER A 36 -10.69 1.99 5.66
N ILE A 37 -9.97 2.41 6.71
CA ILE A 37 -8.81 1.70 7.24
C ILE A 37 -9.25 1.00 8.52
N PHE A 38 -9.31 -0.33 8.46
CA PHE A 38 -9.70 -1.16 9.59
C PHE A 38 -8.45 -1.67 10.30
N THR A 39 -8.46 -1.60 11.63
CA THR A 39 -7.52 -2.35 12.45
C THR A 39 -7.97 -3.80 12.53
N GLU A 40 -7.04 -4.69 12.86
CA GLU A 40 -7.35 -6.11 13.01
C GLU A 40 -8.45 -6.37 14.06
N ASP A 41 -8.41 -5.64 15.17
CA ASP A 41 -9.38 -5.77 16.27
C ASP A 41 -10.79 -5.33 15.85
N ALA A 42 -10.89 -4.44 14.87
CA ALA A 42 -12.17 -3.95 14.35
C ALA A 42 -12.85 -4.97 13.42
N LEU A 43 -12.13 -5.98 12.92
CA LEU A 43 -12.64 -6.96 11.95
C LEU A 43 -13.46 -8.09 12.58
N GLY A 44 -13.65 -8.12 13.92
CA GLY A 44 -14.34 -9.21 14.61
C GLY A 44 -13.60 -10.55 14.51
N ASP A 45 -14.06 -11.57 15.24
CA ASP A 45 -13.38 -12.88 15.29
C ASP A 45 -13.75 -13.81 14.12
N THR A 46 -14.65 -13.39 13.24
CA THR A 46 -15.20 -14.22 12.16
C THR A 46 -14.60 -13.87 10.80
N SER A 47 -14.23 -14.91 10.06
CA SER A 47 -13.81 -14.86 8.65
C SER A 47 -15.00 -14.54 7.74
N GLU A 48 -15.51 -13.31 7.78
CA GLU A 48 -16.54 -12.87 6.81
C GLU A 48 -15.95 -12.69 5.40
N ALA A 49 -14.65 -12.45 5.28
CA ALA A 49 -13.99 -12.29 4.00
C ALA A 49 -13.62 -13.63 3.36
N ASP A 50 -13.91 -13.80 2.07
CA ASP A 50 -13.54 -14.99 1.30
C ASP A 50 -12.01 -15.15 1.16
N CYS A 51 -11.29 -14.03 1.06
CA CYS A 51 -9.83 -14.00 0.91
C CYS A 51 -9.21 -12.66 1.35
N ILE A 52 -7.89 -12.67 1.54
CA ILE A 52 -7.07 -11.48 1.74
C ILE A 52 -6.45 -11.08 0.40
N LEU A 53 -6.75 -9.87 -0.08
CA LEU A 53 -6.11 -9.31 -1.28
C LEU A 53 -4.89 -8.47 -0.90
N ILE A 54 -3.73 -8.80 -1.46
CA ILE A 54 -2.49 -8.05 -1.30
C ILE A 54 -2.13 -7.44 -2.66
N LEU A 55 -2.16 -6.10 -2.70
CA LEU A 55 -1.82 -5.33 -3.89
C LEU A 55 -0.31 -5.08 -4.00
N GLY A 56 0.24 -5.25 -5.20
CA GLY A 56 1.62 -4.96 -5.57
C GLY A 56 2.03 -3.52 -5.26
N ALA A 57 3.31 -3.32 -4.96
CA ALA A 57 3.90 -2.01 -4.67
C ALA A 57 5.39 -1.96 -5.04
N GLY A 58 5.79 -2.83 -5.97
CA GLY A 58 7.11 -2.86 -6.57
C GLY A 58 8.13 -3.71 -5.82
N VAL A 59 9.09 -4.21 -6.61
CA VAL A 59 10.24 -4.99 -6.17
C VAL A 59 11.53 -4.30 -6.58
N LYS A 60 12.53 -4.27 -5.69
CA LYS A 60 13.85 -3.73 -6.00
C LYS A 60 14.92 -4.75 -5.64
N ASN A 61 15.77 -5.09 -6.60
CA ASN A 61 16.84 -6.07 -6.43
C ASN A 61 16.34 -7.42 -5.89
N GLY A 62 15.22 -7.91 -6.42
CA GLY A 62 14.59 -9.17 -5.99
C GLY A 62 13.95 -9.13 -4.60
N LYS A 63 13.79 -7.96 -3.99
CA LYS A 63 13.16 -7.79 -2.67
C LYS A 63 11.96 -6.84 -2.73
N PRO A 64 10.92 -7.06 -1.92
CA PRO A 64 9.84 -6.10 -1.79
C PRO A 64 10.34 -4.70 -1.43
N THR A 65 9.74 -3.66 -2.01
CA THR A 65 9.91 -2.28 -1.49
C THR A 65 9.39 -2.20 -0.05
N PRO A 66 9.73 -1.14 0.72
CA PRO A 66 9.19 -0.97 2.06
C PRO A 66 7.66 -1.02 2.10
N MET A 67 6.99 -0.43 1.11
CA MET A 67 5.52 -0.45 0.99
C MET A 67 5.00 -1.86 0.70
N LEU A 68 5.58 -2.58 -0.26
CA LEU A 68 5.17 -3.95 -0.57
C LEU A 68 5.40 -4.88 0.62
N ARG A 69 6.52 -4.72 1.32
CA ARG A 69 6.83 -5.49 2.52
C ARG A 69 5.77 -5.28 3.61
N ASP A 70 5.34 -4.05 3.84
CA ASP A 70 4.34 -3.73 4.85
C ASP A 70 2.97 -4.35 4.52
N ARG A 71 2.56 -4.26 3.26
CA ARG A 71 1.35 -4.93 2.74
C ARG A 71 1.42 -6.45 2.91
N LEU A 72 2.54 -7.06 2.55
CA LEU A 72 2.76 -8.50 2.69
C LEU A 72 2.69 -8.94 4.15
N LEU A 73 3.39 -8.24 5.06
CA LEU A 73 3.38 -8.58 6.47
C LEU A 73 1.98 -8.46 7.08
N THR A 74 1.23 -7.43 6.70
CA THR A 74 -0.15 -7.22 7.16
C THR A 74 -1.05 -8.36 6.66
N GLY A 75 -1.01 -8.71 5.38
CA GLY A 75 -1.81 -9.80 4.83
C GLY A 75 -1.46 -11.17 5.44
N ILE A 76 -0.17 -11.45 5.66
CA ILE A 76 0.28 -12.69 6.33
C ILE A 76 -0.21 -12.73 7.78
N LYS A 77 -0.22 -11.60 8.49
CA LYS A 77 -0.73 -11.52 9.85
C LYS A 77 -2.23 -11.87 9.89
N LEU A 78 -3.02 -11.29 8.99
CA LEU A 78 -4.46 -11.57 8.87
C LEU A 78 -4.73 -13.05 8.58
N TYR A 79 -3.95 -13.67 7.68
CA TYR A 79 -4.05 -15.10 7.38
C TYR A 79 -3.76 -15.96 8.61
N LYS A 80 -2.68 -15.67 9.33
CA LYS A 80 -2.29 -16.42 10.53
C LYS A 80 -3.31 -16.30 11.65
N ASN A 81 -4.00 -15.17 11.71
CA ASN A 81 -5.03 -14.89 12.71
C ASN A 81 -6.43 -15.36 12.24
N GLY A 82 -6.50 -16.13 11.15
CA GLY A 82 -7.72 -16.78 10.69
C GLY A 82 -8.75 -15.84 10.10
N LYS A 83 -8.37 -14.60 9.73
CA LYS A 83 -9.31 -13.61 9.19
C LYS A 83 -9.82 -13.96 7.79
N ALA A 84 -9.05 -14.72 7.02
CA ALA A 84 -9.50 -15.42 5.82
C ALA A 84 -8.59 -16.63 5.56
N ALA A 85 -9.13 -17.65 4.91
CA ALA A 85 -8.39 -18.88 4.63
C ALA A 85 -7.44 -18.76 3.43
N LYS A 86 -7.67 -17.82 2.51
CA LYS A 86 -6.95 -17.71 1.23
C LYS A 86 -6.35 -16.32 1.05
N ILE A 87 -5.24 -16.23 0.30
CA ILE A 87 -4.58 -14.97 -0.08
C ILE A 87 -4.55 -14.86 -1.60
N ILE A 88 -4.90 -13.69 -2.12
CA ILE A 88 -4.68 -13.31 -3.52
C ILE A 88 -3.59 -12.25 -3.57
N MET A 89 -2.58 -12.48 -4.39
CA MET A 89 -1.49 -11.55 -4.67
C MET A 89 -1.68 -10.98 -6.07
N SER A 90 -2.09 -9.72 -6.16
CA SER A 90 -2.30 -9.04 -7.44
C SER A 90 -1.14 -8.07 -7.69
N GLY A 91 -0.43 -8.27 -8.79
CA GLY A 91 0.71 -7.44 -9.18
C GLY A 91 1.06 -7.61 -10.65
N ASP A 92 2.00 -6.81 -11.12
CA ASP A 92 2.40 -6.82 -12.52
C ASP A 92 3.39 -7.96 -12.83
N HIS A 93 3.21 -8.55 -14.00
CA HIS A 93 4.08 -9.56 -14.62
C HIS A 93 4.55 -9.14 -16.03
N GLY A 94 4.51 -7.84 -16.33
CA GLY A 94 4.66 -7.25 -17.66
C GLY A 94 6.03 -7.44 -18.34
N SER A 95 7.03 -8.02 -17.67
CA SER A 95 8.29 -8.43 -18.32
C SER A 95 8.89 -9.70 -17.70
N ALA A 96 9.53 -10.54 -18.53
CA ALA A 96 10.15 -11.80 -18.12
C ALA A 96 11.29 -11.67 -17.07
N ALA A 97 11.75 -10.44 -16.81
CA ALA A 97 12.77 -10.13 -15.81
C ALA A 97 12.18 -9.62 -14.47
N TYR A 98 10.84 -9.51 -14.38
CA TYR A 98 10.16 -8.91 -13.24
C TYR A 98 8.99 -9.78 -12.80
N ASP A 99 9.26 -10.61 -11.81
CA ASP A 99 8.30 -11.54 -11.25
C ASP A 99 7.90 -11.06 -9.85
N GLU A 100 7.23 -9.90 -9.79
CA GLU A 100 6.79 -9.29 -8.53
C GLU A 100 5.92 -10.27 -7.75
N VAL A 101 5.05 -11.00 -8.44
CA VAL A 101 4.12 -11.91 -7.81
C VAL A 101 4.82 -13.17 -7.25
N ASN A 102 5.86 -13.72 -7.88
CA ASN A 102 6.65 -14.79 -7.24
C ASN A 102 7.47 -14.29 -6.06
N VAL A 103 7.98 -13.05 -6.09
CA VAL A 103 8.64 -12.47 -4.90
C VAL A 103 7.65 -12.37 -3.75
N MET A 104 6.41 -11.94 -4.00
CA MET A 104 5.33 -11.93 -3.01
C MET A 104 5.00 -13.34 -2.50
N ARG A 105 4.82 -14.30 -3.42
CA ARG A 105 4.47 -15.70 -3.12
C ARG A 105 5.52 -16.36 -2.22
N LEU A 106 6.79 -16.28 -2.62
CA LEU A 106 7.91 -16.81 -1.85
C LEU A 106 8.02 -16.13 -0.49
N PHE A 107 7.87 -14.81 -0.44
CA PHE A 107 7.94 -14.05 0.82
C PHE A 107 6.88 -14.52 1.84
N ALA A 108 5.67 -14.86 1.39
CA ALA A 108 4.60 -15.37 2.25
C ALA A 108 4.80 -16.85 2.62
N ALA A 109 5.21 -17.69 1.67
CA ALA A 109 5.49 -19.10 1.89
C ALA A 109 6.62 -19.30 2.93
N GLU A 110 7.72 -18.54 2.81
CA GLU A 110 8.82 -18.49 3.78
C GLU A 110 8.37 -18.10 5.19
N ARG A 111 7.22 -17.43 5.32
CA ARG A 111 6.63 -16.97 6.58
C ARG A 111 5.52 -17.89 7.09
N GLY A 112 5.33 -19.05 6.48
CA GLY A 112 4.41 -20.08 6.96
C GLY A 112 2.99 -19.95 6.45
N VAL A 113 2.74 -19.20 5.38
CA VAL A 113 1.50 -19.34 4.60
C VAL A 113 1.61 -20.60 3.74
N LYS A 114 0.60 -21.45 3.73
CA LYS A 114 0.63 -22.67 2.89
C LYS A 114 0.56 -22.28 1.42
N GLU A 115 1.35 -22.92 0.57
CA GLU A 115 1.36 -22.61 -0.87
C GLU A 115 -0.01 -22.83 -1.53
N GLU A 116 -0.78 -23.84 -1.10
CA GLU A 116 -2.14 -24.13 -1.56
C GLU A 116 -3.19 -23.06 -1.20
N ASP A 117 -2.82 -22.11 -0.34
CA ASP A 117 -3.66 -20.99 0.06
C ASP A 117 -3.28 -19.68 -0.65
N ILE A 118 -2.21 -19.67 -1.45
CA ILE A 118 -1.71 -18.48 -2.16
C ILE A 118 -2.11 -18.55 -3.63
N PHE A 119 -2.87 -17.55 -4.08
CA PHE A 119 -3.25 -17.36 -5.48
C PHE A 119 -2.57 -16.12 -6.04
N THR A 120 -2.18 -16.20 -7.31
CA THR A 120 -1.43 -15.15 -8.00
C THR A 120 -2.26 -14.58 -9.14
N ASP A 121 -2.49 -13.28 -9.12
CA ASP A 121 -3.08 -12.52 -10.21
C ASP A 121 -1.97 -11.71 -10.90
N HIS A 122 -1.66 -12.11 -12.13
CA HIS A 122 -0.58 -11.58 -12.96
C HIS A 122 -1.00 -10.37 -13.80
N ALA A 123 -2.26 -9.95 -13.72
CA ALA A 123 -2.81 -8.82 -14.48
C ALA A 123 -3.00 -7.54 -13.63
N GLY A 124 -2.31 -7.44 -12.49
CA GLY A 124 -2.36 -6.31 -11.57
C GLY A 124 -1.59 -5.08 -12.06
N PHE A 125 -1.94 -4.55 -13.25
CA PHE A 125 -1.21 -3.45 -13.91
C PHE A 125 -1.43 -2.06 -13.27
N SER A 126 -2.39 -1.91 -12.36
CA SER A 126 -2.66 -0.66 -11.63
C SER A 126 -3.08 -0.96 -10.19
N THR A 127 -2.17 -0.71 -9.25
CA THR A 127 -2.27 -1.08 -7.82
C THR A 127 -1.72 0.00 -6.89
#